data_AF-A0A1A0JXV3-F1
#
_entry.id   AF-A0A1A0JXV3-F1
#
_cell.length_a   1.000
_cell.length_b   1.000
_cell.length_c   1.000
_cell.angle_alpha   90.00
_cell.angle_beta   90.00
_cell.angle_gamma   90.00
#
_symmetry.space_group_name_H-M   'P 1'
#
loop_
_entity.id
_entity.type
_entity.pdbx_description
1 polymer ?
#
loop_
_entity_poly.entity_id
_entity_poly.type
_entity_poly.pdbx_seq_one_letter_code
_entity_poly.pdbx_strand_id
1 'polypeptide(L)'
;MVIMIPLSVAGQANATVSREAGAVQYAHVPTGDQINETIDRYSYTSPEGLELTDVEQAKEDQVDAFVIEVMSVYNEMLVEEYRVEKGLGTPRQSIANRWGWCGKYRTNGGNPHNSADRICMNHDHCLNRARNSGAKIGCDNAFISGMRSVAGRYSGADRAYIEAAIRVISAARLCRPVGC
;
A
#
# COMPACT_ATOMS: atom_id res chain seq x y z
N MET A 1 7.41 -20.88 -53.50
CA MET A 1 6.95 -21.52 -52.26
C MET A 1 7.79 -20.95 -51.12
N VAL A 2 7.27 -19.90 -50.48
CA VAL A 2 7.97 -19.16 -49.41
C VAL A 2 7.30 -19.58 -48.11
N ILE A 3 8.04 -20.28 -47.25
CA ILE A 3 7.60 -20.66 -45.92
C ILE A 3 7.84 -19.44 -45.03
N MET A 4 6.77 -18.70 -44.73
CA MET A 4 6.80 -17.70 -43.66
C MET A 4 6.68 -18.41 -42.32
N ILE A 5 7.74 -18.33 -41.51
CA ILE A 5 7.73 -18.76 -40.11
C ILE A 5 7.32 -17.52 -39.30
N PRO A 6 6.15 -17.50 -38.62
CA PRO A 6 5.83 -16.41 -37.72
C PRO A 6 6.68 -16.52 -36.44
N LEU A 7 7.26 -15.40 -36.04
CA LEU A 7 7.92 -15.20 -34.74
C LEU A 7 6.91 -15.45 -33.61
N SER A 8 7.22 -16.35 -32.69
CA SER A 8 6.50 -16.48 -31.42
C SER A 8 6.75 -15.23 -30.56
N VAL A 9 5.75 -14.36 -30.50
CA VAL A 9 5.59 -13.36 -29.46
C VAL A 9 5.15 -14.09 -28.19
N ALA A 10 6.08 -14.33 -27.26
CA ALA A 10 5.73 -14.77 -25.91
C ALA A 10 5.24 -13.55 -25.12
N GLY A 11 3.96 -13.23 -25.28
CA GLY A 11 3.26 -12.23 -24.50
C GLY A 11 1.82 -12.68 -24.33
N GLN A 12 1.45 -13.04 -23.09
CA GLN A 12 0.09 -13.06 -22.55
C GLN A 12 0.10 -13.63 -21.13
N ALA A 13 0.17 -12.77 -20.12
CA ALA A 13 -0.46 -13.03 -18.83
C ALA A 13 -1.68 -12.12 -18.75
N ASN A 14 -2.72 -12.51 -19.50
CA ASN A 14 -4.00 -11.83 -19.51
C ASN A 14 -4.67 -12.08 -18.15
N ALA A 15 -4.95 -11.02 -17.38
CA ALA A 15 -5.81 -11.12 -16.21
C ALA A 15 -7.18 -11.65 -16.66
N THR A 16 -7.48 -12.90 -16.32
CA THR A 16 -8.81 -13.47 -16.55
C THR A 16 -9.79 -12.88 -15.54
N VAL A 17 -10.60 -11.94 -15.99
CA VAL A 17 -11.74 -11.42 -15.23
C VAL A 17 -12.85 -12.47 -15.26
N SER A 18 -12.82 -13.42 -14.33
CA SER A 18 -13.97 -14.28 -14.04
C SER A 18 -14.95 -13.51 -13.16
N ARG A 19 -16.11 -13.24 -13.74
CA ARG A 19 -17.15 -12.36 -13.24
C ARG A 19 -18.07 -13.12 -12.28
N GLU A 20 -17.56 -13.58 -11.15
CA GLU A 20 -18.36 -14.12 -10.05
C GLU A 20 -17.68 -13.81 -8.71
N ALA A 21 -18.32 -12.96 -7.89
CA ALA A 21 -17.92 -12.49 -6.56
C ALA A 21 -16.61 -11.67 -6.43
N GLY A 22 -16.61 -10.45 -6.96
CA GLY A 22 -16.04 -9.24 -6.30
C GLY A 22 -14.57 -9.18 -5.86
N ALA A 23 -13.75 -10.21 -6.11
CA ALA A 23 -12.34 -10.24 -5.75
C ALA A 23 -11.50 -10.33 -7.02
N VAL A 24 -10.72 -9.29 -7.30
CA VAL A 24 -9.67 -9.34 -8.32
C VAL A 24 -8.66 -10.40 -7.87
N GLN A 25 -8.60 -11.52 -8.57
CA GLN A 25 -7.56 -12.54 -8.37
C GLN A 25 -6.39 -12.23 -9.29
N TYR A 26 -5.24 -11.92 -8.69
CA TYR A 26 -4.01 -11.68 -9.42
C TYR A 26 -3.32 -13.02 -9.71
N ALA A 27 -2.91 -13.23 -10.97
CA ALA A 27 -2.27 -14.46 -11.43
C ALA A 27 -0.90 -14.69 -10.75
N HIS A 28 -0.26 -13.62 -10.30
CA HIS A 28 0.98 -13.62 -9.53
C HIS A 28 0.88 -12.56 -8.42
N VAL A 29 1.41 -12.88 -7.24
CA VAL A 29 1.58 -11.90 -6.15
C VAL A 29 3.07 -11.86 -5.83
N PRO A 30 3.79 -10.80 -6.23
CA PRO A 30 5.21 -10.65 -5.93
C PRO A 30 5.46 -10.57 -4.42
N THR A 31 6.68 -10.88 -4.00
CA THR A 31 7.12 -10.68 -2.61
C THR A 31 7.17 -9.19 -2.25
N GLY A 32 7.10 -8.86 -0.96
CA GLY A 32 7.19 -7.46 -0.50
C GLY A 32 8.44 -6.73 -0.97
N ASP A 33 9.57 -7.43 -1.11
CA ASP A 33 10.81 -6.83 -1.61
C ASP A 33 10.73 -6.55 -3.12
N GLN A 34 10.20 -7.48 -3.91
CA GLN A 34 9.97 -7.28 -5.35
C GLN A 34 8.97 -6.15 -5.65
N ILE A 35 7.94 -6.02 -4.81
CA ILE A 35 6.99 -4.90 -4.89
C ILE A 35 7.74 -3.59 -4.68
N ASN A 36 8.50 -3.45 -3.60
CA ASN A 36 9.21 -2.21 -3.30
C ASN A 36 10.25 -1.85 -4.37
N GLU A 37 11.06 -2.80 -4.82
CA GLU A 37 12.04 -2.58 -5.89
C GLU A 37 11.39 -2.12 -7.20
N THR A 38 10.18 -2.60 -7.49
CA THR A 38 9.43 -2.16 -8.66
C THR A 38 8.88 -0.76 -8.46
N ILE A 39 8.25 -0.48 -7.32
CA ILE A 39 7.68 0.83 -7.01
C ILE A 39 8.75 1.94 -6.99
N ASP A 40 9.95 1.63 -6.47
CA ASP A 40 11.05 2.59 -6.38
C ASP A 40 11.48 3.12 -7.76
N ARG A 41 11.34 2.32 -8.84
CA ARG A 41 11.65 2.76 -10.21
C ARG A 41 10.71 3.83 -10.76
N TYR A 42 9.49 3.91 -10.21
CA TYR A 42 8.45 4.84 -10.64
C TYR A 42 8.20 5.97 -9.64
N SER A 43 9.03 6.09 -8.59
CA SER A 43 8.83 7.10 -7.56
C SER A 43 9.23 8.50 -8.06
N TYR A 44 8.43 9.51 -7.72
CA TYR A 44 8.69 10.92 -8.03
C TYR A 44 8.16 11.84 -6.93
N THR A 45 8.77 13.01 -6.77
CA THR A 45 8.30 14.06 -5.86
C THR A 45 7.29 14.96 -6.58
N SER A 46 6.06 15.07 -6.06
CA SER A 46 5.03 15.98 -6.60
C SER A 46 5.41 17.46 -6.35
N PRO A 47 4.78 18.42 -7.05
CA PRO A 47 4.98 19.85 -6.78
C PRO A 47 4.66 20.27 -5.33
N GLU A 48 3.78 19.53 -4.66
CA GLU A 48 3.42 19.70 -3.25
C GLU A 48 4.42 19.05 -2.28
N GLY A 49 5.45 18.37 -2.80
CA GLY A 49 6.48 17.69 -2.02
C GLY A 49 6.12 16.27 -1.58
N LEU A 50 5.12 15.63 -2.20
CA LEU A 50 4.73 14.25 -1.88
C LEU A 50 5.54 13.25 -2.70
N GLU A 51 6.11 12.24 -2.04
CA GLU A 51 6.81 11.12 -2.70
C GLU A 51 5.79 10.10 -3.26
N LEU A 52 5.29 10.37 -4.46
CA LEU A 52 4.28 9.58 -5.17
C LEU A 52 4.93 8.61 -6.17
N THR A 53 4.10 7.84 -6.85
CA THR A 53 4.50 6.84 -7.84
C THR A 53 3.78 7.05 -9.17
N ASP A 54 4.49 6.96 -10.30
CA ASP A 54 3.92 7.16 -11.63
C ASP A 54 3.17 5.90 -12.10
N VAL A 55 1.89 5.83 -11.72
CA VAL A 55 0.99 4.72 -12.03
C VAL A 55 0.74 4.60 -13.54
N GLU A 56 0.69 5.72 -14.28
CA GLU A 56 0.41 5.69 -15.71
C GLU A 56 1.62 5.15 -16.48
N GLN A 57 2.84 5.61 -16.15
CA GLN A 57 4.05 5.04 -16.73
C GLN A 57 4.20 3.54 -16.42
N ALA A 58 3.88 3.11 -15.20
CA ALA A 58 3.91 1.69 -14.85
C ALA A 58 2.90 0.84 -15.64
N LYS A 59 1.72 1.39 -15.98
CA LYS A 59 0.75 0.73 -16.86
C LYS A 59 1.28 0.63 -18.29
N GLU A 60 1.91 1.69 -18.80
CA GLU A 60 2.53 1.70 -20.14
C GLU A 60 3.65 0.67 -20.25
N ASP A 61 4.47 0.54 -19.20
CA ASP A 61 5.55 -0.45 -19.10
C ASP A 61 5.07 -1.88 -18.81
N GLN A 62 3.75 -2.09 -18.72
CA GLN A 62 3.13 -3.39 -18.44
C GLN A 62 3.60 -4.03 -17.13
N VAL A 63 3.80 -3.21 -16.09
CA VAL A 63 4.09 -3.68 -14.74
C VAL A 63 2.95 -4.57 -14.24
N ASP A 64 3.30 -5.52 -13.36
CA ASP A 64 2.33 -6.43 -12.74
C ASP A 64 1.14 -5.67 -12.13
N ALA A 65 -0.08 -6.10 -12.48
CA ALA A 65 -1.31 -5.41 -12.10
C ALA A 65 -1.51 -5.31 -10.58
N PHE A 66 -0.97 -6.25 -9.80
CA PHE A 66 -1.00 -6.15 -8.34
C PHE A 66 -0.08 -5.03 -7.85
N VAL A 67 1.10 -4.87 -8.45
CA VAL A 67 2.01 -3.78 -8.10
C VAL A 67 1.40 -2.42 -8.45
N ILE A 68 0.73 -2.31 -9.61
CA ILE A 68 -0.01 -1.10 -10.01
C ILE A 68 -1.12 -0.75 -9.00
N GLU A 69 -1.83 -1.75 -8.47
CA GLU A 69 -2.82 -1.54 -7.41
C GLU A 69 -2.14 -1.00 -6.12
N VAL A 70 -1.02 -1.60 -5.71
CA VAL A 70 -0.25 -1.12 -4.54
C VAL A 70 0.20 0.33 -4.72
N MET A 71 0.71 0.69 -5.90
CA MET A 71 1.11 2.06 -6.25
C MET A 71 -0.05 3.04 -6.14
N SER A 72 -1.22 2.66 -6.66
CA SER A 72 -2.43 3.48 -6.63
C SER A 72 -2.90 3.71 -5.18
N VAL A 73 -2.95 2.65 -4.37
CA VAL A 73 -3.32 2.74 -2.96
C VAL A 73 -2.31 3.56 -2.16
N TYR A 74 -1.01 3.41 -2.43
CA TYR A 74 0.05 4.19 -1.80
C TYR A 74 -0.09 5.69 -2.10
N ASN A 75 -0.32 6.06 -3.36
CA ASN A 75 -0.55 7.45 -3.75
C ASN A 75 -1.79 8.03 -3.06
N GLU A 76 -2.89 7.27 -3.01
CA GLU A 76 -4.11 7.72 -2.34
C GLU A 76 -3.89 7.97 -0.85
N MET A 77 -3.16 7.08 -0.15
CA MET A 77 -2.83 7.27 1.27
C MET A 77 -2.12 8.60 1.51
N LEU A 78 -1.11 8.93 0.70
CA LEU A 78 -0.33 10.16 0.85
C LEU A 78 -1.12 11.42 0.47
N VAL A 79 -1.87 11.38 -0.64
CA VAL A 79 -2.68 12.51 -1.08
C VAL A 79 -3.78 12.83 -0.06
N GLU A 80 -4.45 11.83 0.48
CA GLU A 80 -5.52 12.06 1.46
C GLU A 80 -4.96 12.55 2.79
N GLU A 81 -3.80 12.04 3.24
CA GLU A 81 -3.10 12.59 4.40
C GLU A 81 -2.77 14.07 4.22
N TYR A 82 -2.18 14.43 3.08
CA TYR A 82 -1.86 15.82 2.74
C TYR A 82 -3.10 16.72 2.74
N ARG A 83 -4.20 16.26 2.11
CA ARG A 83 -5.44 17.05 2.03
C ARG A 83 -6.04 17.31 3.40
N VAL A 84 -6.02 16.33 4.30
CA VAL A 84 -6.50 16.50 5.68
C VAL A 84 -5.63 17.49 6.43
N GLU A 85 -4.30 17.39 6.31
CA GLU A 85 -3.37 18.31 6.98
C GLU A 85 -3.50 19.76 6.51
N LYS A 86 -3.84 19.96 5.23
CA LYS A 86 -4.09 21.30 4.67
C LYS A 86 -5.53 21.80 4.86
N GLY A 87 -6.42 21.02 5.48
CA GLY A 87 -7.84 21.36 5.62
C GLY A 87 -8.60 21.41 4.28
N LEU A 88 -8.08 20.76 3.23
CA LEU A 88 -8.62 20.74 1.87
C LEU A 88 -9.57 19.56 1.62
N GLY A 89 -9.84 18.76 2.64
CA GLY A 89 -10.74 17.61 2.59
C GLY A 89 -11.49 17.46 3.90
N THR A 90 -12.68 16.86 3.82
CA THR A 90 -13.24 16.17 5.00
C THR A 90 -12.42 14.89 5.21
N PRO A 91 -12.29 14.36 6.44
CA PRO A 91 -11.73 13.02 6.65
C PRO A 91 -12.65 12.00 5.96
N ARG A 92 -12.52 11.86 4.65
CA ARG A 92 -13.24 10.85 3.89
C ARG A 92 -12.65 9.50 4.27
N GLN A 93 -13.49 8.48 4.22
CA GLN A 93 -13.04 7.10 4.23
C GLN A 93 -12.28 6.86 2.91
N SER A 94 -11.03 7.33 2.82
CA SER A 94 -10.11 6.96 1.75
C SER A 94 -9.90 5.45 1.76
N ILE A 95 -9.35 4.91 0.68
CA ILE A 95 -8.82 3.55 0.67
C ILE A 95 -7.75 3.38 1.79
N ALA A 96 -7.20 4.47 2.36
CA ALA A 96 -6.37 4.46 3.58
C ALA A 96 -7.13 4.03 4.86
N ASN A 97 -8.46 4.14 4.87
CA ASN A 97 -9.35 3.62 5.92
C ASN A 97 -9.80 2.20 5.58
N ARG A 98 -9.07 1.20 6.06
CA ARG A 98 -9.44 -0.21 5.94
C ARG A 98 -9.96 -0.72 7.29
N TRP A 99 -11.17 -1.26 7.30
CA TRP A 99 -11.79 -1.82 8.52
C TRP A 99 -11.97 -0.79 9.65
N GLY A 100 -11.78 -1.18 10.91
CA GLY A 100 -12.18 -0.43 12.10
C GLY A 100 -11.07 0.44 12.71
N TRP A 101 -9.81 0.05 12.54
CA TRP A 101 -8.61 0.68 13.14
C TRP A 101 -7.55 1.07 12.12
N CYS A 102 -7.47 0.43 10.94
CA CYS A 102 -6.47 0.83 9.95
C CYS A 102 -6.89 2.12 9.24
N GLY A 103 -6.29 3.24 9.64
CA GLY A 103 -6.51 4.56 9.05
C GLY A 103 -6.32 5.66 10.10
N LYS A 104 -5.84 6.84 9.66
CA LYS A 104 -5.67 8.00 10.56
C LYS A 104 -7.06 8.38 11.12
N TYR A 105 -7.15 8.62 12.43
CA TYR A 105 -8.37 9.07 13.14
C TYR A 105 -9.40 7.99 13.55
N ARG A 106 -9.06 6.69 13.51
CA ARG A 106 -9.91 5.58 13.94
C ARG A 106 -9.57 5.03 15.34
N THR A 107 -9.47 5.89 16.35
CA THR A 107 -9.06 5.46 17.71
C THR A 107 -10.19 4.89 18.58
N ASN A 108 -11.39 4.69 18.02
CA ASN A 108 -12.57 4.14 18.71
C ASN A 108 -13.16 2.91 18.00
N GLY A 109 -12.38 2.24 17.14
CA GLY A 109 -12.82 1.17 16.24
C GLY A 109 -13.42 -0.09 16.89
N GLY A 110 -13.55 -0.14 18.21
CA GLY A 110 -14.11 -1.28 18.93
C GLY A 110 -13.26 -2.54 18.77
N ASN A 111 -13.89 -3.69 18.59
CA ASN A 111 -13.17 -4.94 18.37
C ASN A 111 -12.57 -4.98 16.95
N PRO A 112 -11.29 -5.36 16.79
CA PRO A 112 -10.68 -5.43 15.47
C PRO A 112 -11.37 -6.47 14.60
N HIS A 113 -11.65 -6.11 13.35
CA HIS A 113 -12.38 -6.93 12.39
C HIS A 113 -11.60 -8.16 11.93
N ASN A 114 -10.26 -8.07 11.87
CA ASN A 114 -9.37 -9.15 11.45
C ASN A 114 -7.94 -8.93 11.96
N SER A 115 -6.98 -9.75 11.51
CA SER A 115 -5.60 -9.69 12.00
C SER A 115 -4.84 -8.42 11.64
N ALA A 116 -5.01 -7.87 10.43
CA ALA A 116 -4.41 -6.61 10.02
C ALA A 116 -5.02 -5.44 10.80
N ASP A 117 -6.34 -5.45 11.00
CA ASP A 117 -7.04 -4.45 11.82
C ASP A 117 -6.54 -4.45 13.29
N ARG A 118 -6.25 -5.62 13.85
CA ARG A 118 -5.63 -5.74 15.17
C ARG A 118 -4.22 -5.16 15.23
N ILE A 119 -3.45 -5.27 14.15
CA ILE A 119 -2.11 -4.67 14.06
C ILE A 119 -2.21 -3.15 14.07
N CYS A 120 -3.17 -2.58 13.34
CA CYS A 120 -3.45 -1.15 13.35
C CYS A 120 -3.88 -0.66 14.73
N MET A 121 -4.81 -1.36 15.40
CA MET A 121 -5.21 -1.05 16.77
C MET A 121 -4.00 -1.00 17.73
N ASN A 122 -3.11 -1.99 17.63
CA ASN A 122 -1.92 -2.05 18.46
C ASN A 122 -0.95 -0.88 18.17
N HIS A 123 -0.81 -0.50 16.90
CA HIS A 123 0.02 0.63 16.47
C HIS A 123 -0.52 1.96 16.99
N ASP A 124 -1.82 2.21 16.85
CA ASP A 124 -2.49 3.40 17.39
C ASP A 124 -2.32 3.51 18.91
N HIS A 125 -2.57 2.42 19.63
CA HIS A 125 -2.37 2.39 21.08
C HIS A 125 -0.91 2.58 21.46
N CYS A 126 0.04 2.07 20.67
CA CYS A 126 1.46 2.27 20.90
C CYS A 126 1.83 3.74 20.70
N LEU A 127 1.42 4.35 19.58
CA LEU A 127 1.68 5.76 19.27
C LEU A 127 1.11 6.70 20.33
N ASN A 128 -0.09 6.42 20.84
CA ASN A 128 -0.70 7.21 21.93
C ASN A 128 0.11 7.18 23.23
N ARG A 129 0.87 6.10 23.47
CA ARG A 129 1.72 5.93 24.65
C ARG A 129 3.16 6.40 24.42
N ALA A 130 3.60 6.51 23.17
CA ALA A 130 4.97 6.85 22.81
C ALA A 130 5.30 8.31 23.18
N ARG A 131 6.36 8.50 23.97
CA ARG A 131 6.76 9.83 24.50
C ARG A 131 7.91 10.50 23.73
N ASN A 132 8.58 9.76 22.85
CA ASN A 132 9.72 10.25 22.08
C ASN A 132 9.84 9.53 20.73
N SER A 133 10.71 10.02 19.85
CA SER A 133 10.90 9.45 18.50
C SER A 133 11.35 7.99 18.52
N GLY A 134 12.21 7.58 19.47
CA GLY A 134 12.64 6.19 19.61
C GLY A 134 11.47 5.24 19.90
N ALA A 135 10.57 5.62 20.80
CA ALA A 135 9.35 4.86 21.09
C ALA A 135 8.42 4.78 19.86
N LYS A 136 8.26 5.89 19.12
CA LYS A 136 7.46 5.92 17.88
C LYS A 136 8.05 4.98 16.80
N ILE A 137 9.37 4.99 16.62
CA ILE A 137 10.07 4.04 15.74
C ILE A 137 9.82 2.59 16.17
N GLY A 138 9.82 2.31 17.48
CA GLY A 138 9.45 1.00 18.01
C GLY A 138 8.03 0.58 17.62
N CYS A 139 7.06 1.49 17.70
CA CYS A 139 5.69 1.25 17.23
C CYS A 139 5.66 0.95 15.72
N ASP A 140 6.35 1.75 14.92
CA ASP A 140 6.40 1.60 13.45
C ASP A 140 7.06 0.26 13.06
N ASN A 141 8.12 -0.17 13.76
CA ASN A 141 8.75 -1.48 13.56
C ASN A 141 7.79 -2.65 13.85
N ALA A 142 7.05 -2.57 14.97
CA ALA A 142 6.09 -3.59 15.35
C ALA A 142 4.94 -3.70 14.32
N PHE A 143 4.47 -2.56 13.81
CA PHE A 143 3.47 -2.50 12.73
C PHE A 143 3.99 -3.20 11.47
N ILE A 144 5.17 -2.80 10.97
CA ILE A 144 5.75 -3.35 9.73
C ILE A 144 5.93 -4.87 9.85
N SER A 145 6.51 -5.34 10.96
CA SER A 145 6.71 -6.77 11.20
C SER A 145 5.37 -7.52 11.30
N GLY A 146 4.38 -6.95 11.99
CA GLY A 146 3.06 -7.53 12.13
C GLY A 146 2.36 -7.67 10.78
N MET A 147 2.33 -6.60 10.00
CA MET A 147 1.69 -6.58 8.67
C MET A 147 2.33 -7.61 7.74
N ARG A 148 3.67 -7.67 7.66
CA ARG A 148 4.38 -8.66 6.87
C ARG A 148 4.02 -10.11 7.26
N SER A 149 3.85 -10.38 8.55
CA SER A 149 3.52 -11.73 9.04
C SER A 149 2.10 -12.20 8.66
N VAL A 150 1.18 -11.28 8.41
CA VAL A 150 -0.22 -11.60 8.07
C VAL A 150 -0.56 -11.37 6.60
N ALA A 151 0.28 -10.61 5.88
CA ALA A 151 0.03 -10.21 4.49
C ALA A 151 -0.34 -11.42 3.62
N GLY A 152 0.34 -12.56 3.76
CA GLY A 152 0.08 -13.78 2.99
C GLY A 152 -1.33 -14.38 3.12
N ARG A 153 -2.13 -13.92 4.10
CA ARG A 153 -3.51 -14.35 4.35
C ARG A 153 -4.55 -13.52 3.59
N TYR A 154 -4.12 -12.44 2.95
CA TYR A 154 -4.98 -11.50 2.25
C TYR A 154 -4.70 -11.55 0.75
N SER A 155 -5.72 -11.18 -0.03
CA SER A 155 -5.67 -11.09 -1.49
C SER A 155 -6.39 -9.84 -1.96
N GLY A 156 -6.28 -9.51 -3.25
CA GLY A 156 -7.01 -8.38 -3.82
C GLY A 156 -6.62 -7.04 -3.18
N ALA A 157 -7.61 -6.16 -3.07
CA ALA A 157 -7.46 -4.84 -2.46
C ALA A 157 -7.00 -4.87 -0.99
N ASP A 158 -7.33 -5.92 -0.21
CA ASP A 158 -6.83 -6.05 1.17
C ASP A 158 -5.32 -6.25 1.20
N ARG A 159 -4.78 -7.07 0.29
CA ARG A 159 -3.34 -7.28 0.20
C ARG A 159 -2.64 -6.03 -0.30
N ALA A 160 -3.21 -5.36 -1.31
CA ALA A 160 -2.66 -4.11 -1.82
C ALA A 160 -2.56 -3.03 -0.74
N TYR A 161 -3.61 -2.90 0.08
CA TYR A 161 -3.63 -2.03 1.25
C TYR A 161 -2.48 -2.34 2.22
N ILE A 162 -2.29 -3.60 2.59
CA ILE A 162 -1.26 -4.00 3.55
C ILE A 162 0.14 -3.63 3.04
N GLU A 163 0.42 -3.86 1.77
CA GLU A 163 1.71 -3.51 1.16
C GLU A 163 1.94 -2.00 1.09
N ALA A 164 0.93 -1.24 0.67
CA ALA A 164 0.98 0.22 0.67
C ALA A 164 1.19 0.77 2.09
N ALA A 165 0.49 0.24 3.09
CA ALA A 165 0.62 0.66 4.49
C ALA A 165 2.01 0.33 5.07
N ILE A 166 2.59 -0.82 4.73
CA ILE A 166 3.98 -1.16 5.09
C ILE A 166 4.93 -0.09 4.54
N ARG A 167 4.74 0.33 3.28
CA ARG A 167 5.58 1.35 2.63
C ARG A 167 5.44 2.72 3.30
N VAL A 168 4.21 3.19 3.52
CA VAL A 168 3.94 4.48 4.20
C VAL A 168 4.58 4.51 5.59
N ILE A 169 4.37 3.48 6.42
CA ILE A 169 4.93 3.44 7.77
C ILE A 169 6.45 3.26 7.76
N SER A 170 7.01 2.58 6.74
CA SER A 170 8.47 2.50 6.57
C SER A 170 9.09 3.87 6.28
N ALA A 171 8.45 4.69 5.45
CA ALA A 171 8.88 6.06 5.18
C ALA A 171 8.75 6.95 6.43
N ALA A 172 7.58 6.92 7.09
CA ALA A 172 7.34 7.69 8.32
C ALA A 172 8.35 7.35 9.43
N ARG A 173 8.72 6.06 9.57
CA ARG A 173 9.74 5.58 10.52
C ARG A 173 11.09 6.26 10.30
N LEU A 174 11.52 6.42 9.04
CA LEU A 174 12.78 7.08 8.69
C LEU A 174 12.77 8.58 9.00
N CYS A 175 11.59 9.19 8.96
CA CYS A 175 11.39 10.61 9.25
C CYS A 175 11.32 10.94 10.75
N ARG A 176 11.00 9.98 11.63
CA ARG A 176 10.86 10.23 13.09
C ARG A 176 12.05 10.91 13.77
N PRO A 177 13.33 10.62 13.42
CA PRO A 177 14.47 11.26 14.07
C PRO A 177 14.69 12.72 13.65
N VAL A 178 14.38 13.06 12.40
CA VAL A 178 14.77 14.34 11.77
C VAL A 178 13.61 15.29 11.51
N GLY A 179 12.38 14.80 11.53
CA GLY A 179 11.22 15.55 11.09
C GLY A 179 11.16 15.62 9.57
N CYS A 180 10.27 14.82 9.00
CA CYS A 180 9.55 15.14 7.78
C CYS A 180 8.09 15.32 8.24
#